data_AF-A0A0Q5DXY3-F1
#
_entry.id   AF-A0A0Q5DXY3-F1
#
_cell.length_a   1.000
_cell.length_b   1.000
_cell.length_c   1.000
_cell.angle_alpha   90.00
_cell.angle_beta   90.00
_cell.angle_gamma   90.00
#
_symmetry.space_group_name_H-M   'P 1'
#
loop_
_entity.id
_entity.type
_entity.pdbx_description
1 polymer ?
#
loop_
_entity_poly.entity_id
_entity_poly.type
_entity_poly.pdbx_seq_one_letter_code
_entity_poly.pdbx_strand_id
1 'polypeptide(L)'
;MDDKKAVVPASEKAKALAAALAQIEKQFGKGSVMRMDSSAPIEEVQVVSTGSLGLDVALGVGGLPRGRVVEIYGPESSGKTTLTLQTIAEMQKLGGTCAFIDAEHALDVTYAQKLGVNLGELLISQPDTGEQALEICDALVRSGSVDMVVVDSVAALTPRAEIEGDMGDSLPGLQARLMSQALRKLTGSINRTNTLVIFINQIRMKIGVMFGSPETTTGGNALKFYASVRLDIRRTGSIKSGDEVIGNETKVKVVKNKIAPPFKEAHFDILYGAGTSREGEILDLGVEAKIVEKSGSWYSYNGERVGQGKDNARIFLQERPQLAWEIENRVRESLGVRALPPLAADKPETVVKLKPVKGEADAA
;
A
#
# COMPACT_ATOMS: atom_id res chain seq x y z
N MET A 1 -40.76 17.21 45.02
CA MET A 1 -39.93 17.91 44.03
C MET A 1 -39.41 16.82 43.12
N ASP A 2 -40.22 16.45 42.13
CA ASP A 2 -39.89 15.40 41.16
C ASP A 2 -39.80 16.06 39.80
N ASP A 3 -38.57 16.26 39.32
CA ASP A 3 -38.26 16.73 37.98
C ASP A 3 -38.74 15.68 36.96
N LYS A 4 -39.96 15.87 36.46
CA LYS A 4 -40.46 15.17 35.27
C LYS A 4 -39.63 15.63 34.06
N LYS A 5 -38.61 14.84 33.70
CA LYS A 5 -37.96 14.91 32.37
C LYS A 5 -39.04 14.81 31.30
N ALA A 6 -39.39 15.95 30.70
CA ALA A 6 -40.30 16.00 29.57
C ALA A 6 -39.73 15.14 28.43
N VAL A 7 -40.44 14.07 28.08
CA VAL A 7 -40.08 13.20 26.96
C VAL A 7 -40.40 13.96 25.68
N VAL A 8 -39.37 14.60 25.10
CA VAL A 8 -39.49 15.33 23.82
C VAL A 8 -39.95 14.35 22.73
N PRO A 9 -41.07 14.62 22.03
CA PRO A 9 -41.61 13.73 21.01
C PRO A 9 -40.59 13.51 19.87
N ALA A 10 -40.55 12.29 19.33
CA ALA A 10 -39.55 11.87 18.33
C ALA A 10 -39.48 12.79 17.08
N SER A 11 -40.60 13.43 16.74
CA SER A 11 -40.73 14.43 15.66
C SER A 11 -39.89 15.69 15.91
N GLU A 12 -39.89 16.24 17.13
CA GLU A 12 -39.10 17.44 17.43
C GLU A 12 -37.60 17.15 17.49
N LYS A 13 -37.22 15.97 18.02
CA LYS A 13 -35.82 15.51 17.97
C LYS A 13 -35.32 15.35 16.54
N ALA A 14 -36.15 14.82 15.63
CA ALA A 14 -35.80 14.68 14.22
C ALA A 14 -35.64 16.03 13.52
N LYS A 15 -36.51 17.01 13.82
CA LYS A 15 -36.42 18.38 13.28
C LYS A 15 -35.18 19.12 13.79
N ALA A 16 -34.90 19.02 15.10
CA ALA A 16 -33.69 19.59 15.70
C ALA A 16 -32.41 18.96 15.12
N LEU A 17 -32.41 17.64 14.93
CA LEU A 17 -31.30 16.94 14.29
C LEU A 17 -31.10 17.39 12.83
N ALA A 18 -32.17 17.52 12.04
CA ALA A 18 -32.07 17.99 10.66
C ALA A 18 -31.52 19.44 10.58
N ALA A 19 -31.95 20.32 11.47
CA ALA A 19 -31.43 21.69 11.55
C ALA A 19 -29.94 21.72 11.94
N ALA A 20 -29.55 20.90 12.91
CA ALA A 20 -28.15 20.77 13.31
C ALA A 20 -27.27 20.23 12.17
N LEU A 21 -27.73 19.19 11.45
CA LEU A 21 -27.01 18.64 10.30
C LEU A 21 -26.84 19.69 9.18
N ALA A 22 -27.90 20.43 8.85
CA ALA A 22 -27.85 21.49 7.84
C ALA A 22 -26.92 22.65 8.25
N GLN A 23 -26.89 22.99 9.53
CA GLN A 23 -25.98 24.01 10.06
C GLN A 23 -24.52 23.54 9.99
N ILE A 24 -24.25 22.29 10.36
CA ILE A 24 -22.92 21.69 10.27
C ILE A 24 -22.46 21.67 8.80
N GLU A 25 -23.30 21.22 7.86
CA GLU A 25 -22.96 21.19 6.44
C GLU A 25 -22.74 22.59 5.86
N LYS A 26 -23.51 23.60 6.29
CA LYS A 26 -23.30 24.99 5.89
C LYS A 26 -21.99 25.57 6.43
N GLN A 27 -21.59 25.20 7.65
CA GLN A 27 -20.38 25.71 8.29
C GLN A 27 -19.10 25.02 7.81
N PHE A 28 -19.16 23.71 7.55
CA PHE A 28 -18.00 22.86 7.33
C PHE A 28 -17.95 22.21 5.93
N GLY A 29 -18.95 22.48 5.09
CA GLY A 29 -19.03 22.00 3.71
C GLY A 29 -19.83 20.71 3.54
N LYS A 30 -20.20 20.40 2.29
CA LYS A 30 -20.90 19.16 1.95
C LYS A 30 -20.11 17.94 2.42
N GLY A 31 -20.77 17.04 3.13
CA GLY A 31 -20.17 15.80 3.62
C GLY A 31 -19.41 15.87 4.94
N SER A 32 -19.43 17.02 5.63
CA SER A 32 -18.85 17.16 6.97
C SER A 32 -19.58 16.32 8.04
N VAL A 33 -20.86 15.99 7.81
CA VAL A 33 -21.64 15.07 8.62
C VAL A 33 -22.64 14.33 7.72
N MET A 34 -22.66 13.01 7.80
CA MET A 34 -23.54 12.17 7.00
C MET A 34 -24.16 11.11 7.90
N ARG A 35 -25.40 10.70 7.60
CA ARG A 35 -25.93 9.46 8.18
C ARG A 35 -25.24 8.32 7.46
N MET A 36 -24.69 7.39 8.24
CA MET A 36 -24.19 6.14 7.68
C MET A 36 -25.41 5.34 7.24
N ASP A 37 -25.74 5.43 5.95
CA ASP A 37 -26.83 4.66 5.38
C ASP A 37 -26.35 3.23 5.19
N SER A 38 -26.92 2.30 5.95
CA SER A 38 -26.64 0.86 5.81
C SER A 38 -27.07 0.29 4.46
N SER A 39 -27.84 1.04 3.67
CA SER A 39 -28.30 0.68 2.32
C SER A 39 -27.55 1.40 1.19
N ALA A 40 -26.72 2.41 1.50
CA ALA A 40 -25.79 2.94 0.53
C ALA A 40 -24.74 1.87 0.22
N PRO A 41 -24.33 1.68 -1.04
CA PRO A 41 -23.22 0.81 -1.35
C PRO A 41 -22.02 1.27 -0.53
N ILE A 42 -21.44 0.36 0.27
CA ILE A 42 -20.18 0.62 0.96
C ILE A 42 -19.19 0.99 -0.15
N GLU A 43 -18.70 2.23 -0.17
CA GLU A 43 -17.66 2.62 -1.12
C GLU A 43 -16.49 1.66 -0.94
N GLU A 44 -16.24 0.82 -1.95
CA GLU A 44 -15.11 -0.10 -1.92
C GLU A 44 -13.83 0.72 -1.76
N VAL A 45 -13.07 0.40 -0.71
CA VAL A 45 -11.77 1.04 -0.48
C VAL A 45 -10.90 0.75 -1.70
N GLN A 46 -10.49 1.81 -2.40
CA GLN A 46 -9.57 1.66 -3.52
C GLN A 46 -8.23 1.15 -3.01
N VAL A 47 -7.67 0.16 -3.69
CA VAL A 47 -6.41 -0.49 -3.31
C VAL A 47 -5.42 -0.50 -4.46
N VAL A 48 -4.14 -0.66 -4.13
CA VAL A 48 -3.06 -0.91 -5.08
C VAL A 48 -2.33 -2.18 -4.69
N SER A 49 -2.11 -3.06 -5.67
CA SER A 49 -1.34 -4.29 -5.54
C SER A 49 0.04 -4.01 -4.94
N THR A 50 0.50 -4.86 -4.03
CA THR A 50 1.87 -4.78 -3.51
C THR A 50 2.93 -5.33 -4.46
N GLY A 51 2.51 -5.89 -5.59
CA GLY A 51 3.36 -6.68 -6.49
C GLY A 51 3.60 -8.11 -6.00
N SER A 52 2.96 -8.51 -4.88
CA SER A 52 2.99 -9.86 -4.30
C SER A 52 1.56 -10.34 -4.14
N LEU A 53 1.22 -11.47 -4.78
CA LEU A 53 -0.13 -12.03 -4.71
C LEU A 53 -0.45 -12.51 -3.29
N GLY A 54 0.50 -13.18 -2.63
CA GLY A 54 0.34 -13.65 -1.26
C GLY A 54 0.10 -12.52 -0.29
N LEU A 55 0.78 -11.39 -0.46
CA LEU A 55 0.57 -10.22 0.39
C LEU A 55 -0.76 -9.52 0.09
N ASP A 56 -1.17 -9.38 -1.17
CA ASP A 56 -2.49 -8.86 -1.54
C ASP A 56 -3.63 -9.69 -0.90
N VAL A 57 -3.47 -11.01 -0.89
CA VAL A 57 -4.40 -11.94 -0.22
C VAL A 57 -4.35 -11.78 1.30
N ALA A 58 -3.16 -11.69 1.89
CA ALA A 58 -2.99 -11.50 3.33
C ALA A 58 -3.58 -10.16 3.81
N LEU A 59 -3.58 -9.13 2.96
CA LEU A 59 -4.22 -7.84 3.22
C LEU A 59 -5.75 -7.94 3.20
N GLY A 60 -6.31 -8.97 2.55
CA GLY A 60 -7.74 -9.29 2.51
C GLY A 60 -8.59 -8.43 1.57
N VAL A 61 -8.05 -7.28 1.14
CA VAL A 61 -8.70 -6.38 0.17
C VAL A 61 -8.01 -6.37 -1.19
N GLY A 62 -6.96 -7.19 -1.37
CA GLY A 62 -6.26 -7.31 -2.65
C GLY A 62 -5.20 -6.24 -2.90
N GLY A 63 -4.73 -5.56 -1.86
CA GLY A 63 -3.66 -4.55 -1.96
C GLY A 63 -3.65 -3.56 -0.80
N LEU A 64 -2.80 -2.54 -0.90
CA LEU A 64 -2.69 -1.45 0.05
C LEU A 64 -3.79 -0.39 -0.17
N PRO A 65 -4.47 0.07 0.89
CA PRO A 65 -5.59 1.00 0.76
C PRO A 65 -5.10 2.42 0.43
N ARG A 66 -5.65 2.99 -0.65
CA ARG A 66 -5.47 4.41 -1.00
C ARG A 66 -6.13 5.33 0.04
N GLY A 67 -5.65 6.57 0.09
CA GLY A 67 -6.12 7.55 1.07
C GLY A 67 -5.74 7.22 2.51
N ARG A 68 -4.75 6.34 2.73
CA ARG A 68 -4.31 5.89 4.05
C ARG A 68 -2.80 5.94 4.21
N VAL A 69 -2.37 5.93 5.47
CA VAL A 69 -0.98 5.74 5.87
C VAL A 69 -0.69 4.25 6.04
N VAL A 70 0.43 3.79 5.50
CA VAL A 70 0.98 2.43 5.65
C VAL A 70 2.38 2.53 6.23
N GLU A 71 2.73 1.64 7.16
CA GLU A 71 4.11 1.50 7.64
C GLU A 71 4.65 0.13 7.23
N ILE A 72 5.81 0.11 6.60
CA ILE A 72 6.56 -1.11 6.26
C ILE A 72 7.86 -1.08 7.06
N TYR A 73 8.02 -2.01 7.99
CA TYR A 73 9.20 -2.06 8.85
C TYR A 73 9.79 -3.47 8.90
N GLY A 74 11.06 -3.55 9.26
CA GLY A 74 11.79 -4.81 9.24
C GLY A 74 13.29 -4.61 9.40
N PRO A 75 14.06 -5.71 9.53
CA PRO A 75 15.52 -5.67 9.54
C PRO A 75 16.10 -5.02 8.28
N GLU A 76 17.39 -4.70 8.33
CA GLU A 76 18.14 -4.36 7.11
C GLU A 76 18.09 -5.51 6.11
N SER A 77 18.11 -5.17 4.81
CA SER A 77 18.09 -6.13 3.71
C SER A 77 16.90 -7.12 3.72
N SER A 78 15.81 -6.79 4.43
CA SER A 78 14.60 -7.63 4.46
C SER A 78 13.69 -7.46 3.24
N GLY A 79 13.96 -6.47 2.37
CA GLY A 79 13.16 -6.19 1.17
C GLY A 79 12.15 -5.04 1.28
N LYS A 80 12.24 -4.19 2.32
CA LYS A 80 11.35 -3.03 2.53
C LYS A 80 11.26 -2.12 1.29
N THR A 81 12.42 -1.65 0.81
CA THR A 81 12.52 -0.78 -0.36
C THR A 81 12.10 -1.50 -1.63
N THR A 82 12.49 -2.78 -1.81
CA THR A 82 12.03 -3.61 -2.94
C THR A 82 10.50 -3.72 -3.02
N LEU A 83 9.84 -4.08 -1.92
CA LEU A 83 8.38 -4.18 -1.85
C LEU A 83 7.70 -2.85 -2.20
N THR A 84 8.30 -1.75 -1.74
CA THR A 84 7.79 -0.41 -1.95
C THR A 84 7.95 0.04 -3.41
N LEU A 85 9.10 -0.25 -4.02
CA LEU A 85 9.34 0.02 -5.44
C LEU A 85 8.40 -0.81 -6.34
N GLN A 86 8.12 -2.06 -5.98
CA GLN A 86 7.14 -2.87 -6.72
C GLN A 86 5.72 -2.32 -6.57
N THR A 87 5.35 -1.83 -5.38
CA THR A 87 4.06 -1.15 -5.18
C THR A 87 3.97 0.14 -6.02
N ILE A 88 5.07 0.90 -6.14
CA ILE A 88 5.16 2.06 -7.05
C ILE A 88 4.92 1.64 -8.49
N ALA A 89 5.58 0.56 -8.95
CA ALA A 89 5.41 0.05 -10.30
C ALA A 89 3.94 -0.36 -10.56
N GLU A 90 3.28 -1.00 -9.60
CA GLU A 90 1.85 -1.33 -9.70
C GLU A 90 0.96 -0.08 -9.73
N MET A 91 1.26 0.96 -8.95
CA MET A 91 0.53 2.24 -9.02
C MET A 91 0.70 2.92 -10.39
N GLN A 92 1.91 2.94 -10.94
CA GLN A 92 2.19 3.53 -12.24
C GLN A 92 1.48 2.78 -13.38
N LYS A 93 1.35 1.45 -13.29
CA LYS A 93 0.54 0.66 -14.23
C LYS A 93 -0.94 1.05 -14.25
N LEU A 94 -1.46 1.60 -13.13
CA LEU A 94 -2.81 2.15 -13.04
C LEU A 94 -2.89 3.60 -13.58
N GLY A 95 -1.79 4.16 -14.08
CA GLY A 95 -1.67 5.56 -14.51
C GLY A 95 -1.51 6.55 -13.35
N GLY A 96 -1.19 6.07 -12.16
CA GLY A 96 -1.00 6.90 -10.97
C GLY A 96 0.38 7.58 -10.92
N THR A 97 0.42 8.79 -10.39
CA THR A 97 1.66 9.53 -10.16
C THR A 97 2.26 9.17 -8.80
N CYS A 98 3.55 8.87 -8.77
CA CYS A 98 4.27 8.45 -7.57
C CYS A 98 5.36 9.44 -7.19
N ALA A 99 5.61 9.59 -5.88
CA ALA A 99 6.75 10.31 -5.34
C ALA A 99 7.54 9.47 -4.34
N PHE A 100 8.85 9.60 -4.35
CA PHE A 100 9.78 8.93 -3.46
C PHE A 100 10.65 9.96 -2.73
N ILE A 101 10.52 10.00 -1.41
CA ILE A 101 11.31 10.85 -0.53
C ILE A 101 12.42 9.97 0.05
N ASP A 102 13.60 10.05 -0.56
CA ASP A 102 14.81 9.29 -0.23
C ASP A 102 15.62 10.06 0.82
N ALA A 103 15.23 9.93 2.08
CA ALA A 103 15.96 10.46 3.22
C ALA A 103 17.20 9.60 3.58
N GLU A 104 17.25 8.33 3.15
CA GLU A 104 18.44 7.48 3.33
C GLU A 104 19.53 7.72 2.27
N HIS A 105 19.23 8.49 1.21
CA HIS A 105 20.12 8.73 0.06
C HIS A 105 20.66 7.44 -0.57
N ALA A 106 19.83 6.38 -0.57
CA ALA A 106 20.24 5.01 -0.89
C ALA A 106 19.45 4.38 -2.05
N LEU A 107 18.61 5.15 -2.74
CA LEU A 107 17.81 4.64 -3.84
C LEU A 107 18.68 4.27 -5.07
N ASP A 108 18.75 2.99 -5.39
CA ASP A 108 19.33 2.50 -6.64
C ASP A 108 18.32 2.63 -7.80
N VAL A 109 18.54 3.63 -8.64
CA VAL A 109 17.75 3.95 -9.83
C VAL A 109 17.73 2.78 -10.83
N THR A 110 18.87 2.10 -11.02
CA THR A 110 18.98 0.96 -11.95
C THR A 110 18.15 -0.21 -11.47
N TYR A 111 18.19 -0.48 -10.16
CA TYR A 111 17.38 -1.52 -9.56
C TYR A 111 15.88 -1.20 -9.63
N ALA A 112 15.49 0.05 -9.32
CA ALA A 112 14.10 0.49 -9.45
C ALA A 112 13.55 0.28 -10.87
N GLN A 113 14.32 0.62 -11.91
CA GLN A 113 13.92 0.39 -13.30
C GLN A 113 13.71 -1.10 -13.60
N LYS A 114 14.59 -1.97 -13.11
CA LYS A 114 14.46 -3.44 -13.27
C LYS A 114 13.20 -3.98 -12.59
N LEU A 115 12.75 -3.35 -11.49
CA LEU A 115 11.50 -3.68 -10.82
C LEU A 115 10.24 -3.14 -11.55
N GLY A 116 10.42 -2.50 -12.70
CA GLY A 116 9.32 -1.99 -13.53
C GLY A 116 8.85 -0.58 -13.15
N VAL A 117 9.62 0.15 -12.34
CA VAL A 117 9.33 1.55 -12.03
C VAL A 117 9.62 2.42 -13.25
N ASN A 118 8.63 3.22 -13.67
CA ASN A 118 8.83 4.26 -14.68
C ASN A 118 9.53 5.46 -14.05
N LEU A 119 10.86 5.50 -14.19
CA LEU A 119 11.69 6.56 -13.63
C LEU A 119 11.40 7.96 -14.21
N GLY A 120 10.92 8.04 -15.45
CA GLY A 120 10.63 9.33 -16.10
C GLY A 120 9.43 10.05 -15.48
N GLU A 121 8.56 9.32 -14.78
CA GLU A 121 7.35 9.83 -14.13
C GLU A 121 7.43 9.76 -12.60
N LEU A 122 8.52 9.23 -12.04
CA LEU A 122 8.72 9.16 -10.59
C LEU A 122 9.28 10.49 -10.08
N LEU A 123 8.55 11.16 -9.20
CA LEU A 123 9.07 12.33 -8.49
C LEU A 123 10.04 11.85 -7.40
N ILE A 124 11.27 12.36 -7.38
CA ILE A 124 12.28 12.01 -6.37
C ILE A 124 12.65 13.26 -5.58
N SER A 125 12.71 13.14 -4.26
CA SER A 125 13.20 14.17 -3.36
C SER A 125 14.25 13.59 -2.42
N GLN A 126 15.38 14.27 -2.27
CA GLN A 126 16.43 13.94 -1.32
C GLN A 126 16.57 15.10 -0.32
N PRO A 127 15.78 15.08 0.77
CA PRO A 127 15.70 16.20 1.71
C PRO A 127 16.91 16.21 2.67
N ASP A 128 17.32 17.41 3.08
CA ASP A 128 18.37 17.65 4.06
C ASP A 128 17.89 17.42 5.51
N THR A 129 16.60 17.62 5.79
CA THR A 129 16.03 17.49 7.15
C THR A 129 14.71 16.73 7.18
N GLY A 130 14.38 16.17 8.35
CA GLY A 130 13.11 15.50 8.60
C GLY A 130 11.90 16.43 8.45
N GLU A 131 12.02 17.70 8.86
CA GLU A 131 10.97 18.71 8.64
C GLU A 131 10.72 18.93 7.14
N GLN A 132 11.80 19.15 6.38
CA GLN A 132 11.70 19.40 4.93
C GLN A 132 11.08 18.19 4.22
N ALA A 133 11.50 16.97 4.55
CA ALA A 133 10.93 15.75 4.02
C ALA A 133 9.40 15.67 4.22
N LEU A 134 8.93 15.96 5.44
CA LEU A 134 7.52 15.89 5.80
C LEU A 134 6.72 17.06 5.22
N GLU A 135 7.31 18.23 5.05
CA GLU A 135 6.71 19.38 4.37
C GLU A 135 6.54 19.13 2.86
N ILE A 136 7.53 18.50 2.22
CA ILE A 136 7.43 18.06 0.81
C ILE A 136 6.31 17.03 0.68
N CYS A 137 6.27 16.02 1.55
CA CYS A 137 5.19 15.03 1.58
C CYS A 137 3.81 15.71 1.68
N ASP A 138 3.66 16.66 2.60
CA ASP A 138 2.42 17.40 2.84
C ASP A 138 2.02 18.29 1.66
N ALA A 139 2.98 18.93 0.99
CA ALA A 139 2.74 19.70 -0.22
C ALA A 139 2.26 18.80 -1.39
N LEU A 140 2.92 17.67 -1.62
CA LEU A 140 2.56 16.70 -2.65
C LEU A 140 1.19 16.05 -2.41
N VAL A 141 0.88 15.71 -1.15
CA VAL A 141 -0.43 15.16 -0.81
C VAL A 141 -1.51 16.23 -1.02
N ARG A 142 -1.29 17.47 -0.54
CA ARG A 142 -2.29 18.54 -0.66
C ARG A 142 -2.60 18.98 -2.09
N SER A 143 -1.64 18.88 -3.00
CA SER A 143 -1.87 19.24 -4.41
C SER A 143 -2.93 18.34 -5.05
N GLY A 144 -3.13 17.13 -4.52
CA GLY A 144 -4.00 16.12 -5.11
C GLY A 144 -3.49 15.56 -6.45
N SER A 145 -2.25 15.89 -6.81
CA SER A 145 -1.62 15.47 -8.08
C SER A 145 -0.78 14.20 -7.95
N VAL A 146 -0.67 13.65 -6.75
CA VAL A 146 0.12 12.44 -6.47
C VAL A 146 -0.78 11.38 -5.85
N ASP A 147 -0.77 10.19 -6.45
CA ASP A 147 -1.56 9.05 -6.01
C ASP A 147 -0.84 8.24 -4.92
N MET A 148 0.49 8.27 -4.90
CA MET A 148 1.33 7.56 -3.94
C MET A 148 2.58 8.34 -3.53
N VAL A 149 2.86 8.42 -2.23
CA VAL A 149 4.11 8.97 -1.69
C VAL A 149 4.79 7.94 -0.81
N VAL A 150 6.08 7.73 -1.02
CA VAL A 150 6.95 6.88 -0.19
C VAL A 150 7.94 7.74 0.56
N VAL A 151 8.15 7.45 1.84
CA VAL A 151 9.20 8.05 2.67
C VAL A 151 10.16 6.96 3.13
N ASP A 152 11.38 6.97 2.59
CA ASP A 152 12.46 6.03 2.90
C ASP A 152 13.64 6.76 3.55
N SER A 153 13.80 6.77 4.87
CA SER A 153 12.98 6.10 5.88
C SER A 153 12.70 7.02 7.07
N VAL A 154 11.74 6.64 7.91
CA VAL A 154 11.44 7.37 9.15
C VAL A 154 12.67 7.50 10.05
N ALA A 155 13.57 6.51 10.04
CA ALA A 155 14.77 6.58 10.86
C ALA A 155 15.72 7.70 10.43
N ALA A 156 15.73 8.05 9.14
CA ALA A 156 16.54 9.11 8.55
C ALA A 156 15.85 10.49 8.55
N LEU A 157 14.63 10.62 9.10
CA LEU A 157 13.97 11.91 9.28
C LEU A 157 14.56 12.67 10.46
N THR A 158 15.82 13.06 10.34
CA THR A 158 16.59 13.74 11.40
C THR A 158 16.12 15.20 11.50
N PRO A 159 15.63 15.64 12.66
CA PRO A 159 15.22 17.02 12.85
C PRO A 159 16.38 18.00 12.64
N ARG A 160 16.08 19.19 12.12
CA ARG A 160 17.09 20.24 11.85
C ARG A 160 17.99 20.55 13.06
N ALA A 161 17.41 20.65 14.25
CA ALA A 161 18.16 20.96 15.46
C ALA A 161 19.14 19.85 15.87
N GLU A 162 18.92 18.60 15.43
CA GLU A 162 19.84 17.48 15.65
C GLU A 162 20.98 17.49 14.62
N ILE A 163 20.73 17.97 13.39
CA ILE A 163 21.75 18.12 12.34
C ILE A 163 22.68 19.31 12.61
N GLU A 164 22.12 20.43 13.07
CA GLU A 164 22.87 21.66 13.38
C GLU A 164 23.55 21.60 14.76
N GLY A 165 23.17 20.65 15.61
CA GLY A 165 23.74 20.44 16.94
C GLY A 165 25.07 19.70 16.93
N ASP A 166 25.74 19.65 18.08
CA ASP A 166 27.00 18.94 18.22
C ASP A 166 26.77 17.44 18.49
N MET A 167 27.71 16.60 18.04
CA MET A 167 27.67 15.16 18.34
C MET A 167 27.70 14.92 19.86
N GLY A 168 26.62 14.35 20.38
CA GLY A 168 26.45 14.07 21.81
C GLY A 168 25.41 14.95 22.50
N ASP A 169 24.86 15.94 21.80
CA ASP A 169 23.76 16.76 22.32
C ASP A 169 22.51 15.90 22.60
N SER A 170 21.91 16.12 23.77
CA SER A 170 20.72 15.37 24.20
C SER A 170 19.44 16.10 23.80
N LEU A 171 18.81 15.66 22.72
CA LEU A 171 17.52 16.16 22.23
C LEU A 171 16.43 15.07 22.27
N PRO A 172 16.04 14.58 23.46
CA PRO A 172 15.23 13.38 23.59
C PRO A 172 13.84 13.55 22.96
N GLY A 173 13.51 12.66 22.04
CA GLY A 173 12.17 12.53 21.47
C GLY A 173 11.80 13.60 20.44
N LEU A 174 12.77 14.37 19.92
CA LEU A 174 12.51 15.41 18.92
C LEU A 174 11.85 14.84 17.66
N GLN A 175 12.42 13.76 17.12
CA GLN A 175 11.85 13.06 15.96
C GLN A 175 10.44 12.52 16.23
N ALA A 176 10.16 12.00 17.42
CA ALA A 176 8.82 11.52 17.78
C ALA A 176 7.77 12.64 17.83
N ARG A 177 8.16 13.83 18.29
CA ARG A 177 7.31 15.03 18.29
C ARG A 177 7.05 15.52 16.87
N LEU A 178 8.09 15.56 16.03
CA LEU A 178 7.99 15.90 14.61
C LEU A 178 7.00 14.97 13.89
N MET A 179 7.18 13.66 14.00
CA MET A 179 6.27 12.66 13.40
C MET A 179 4.83 12.83 13.90
N SER A 180 4.63 13.07 15.19
CA SER A 180 3.30 13.28 15.77
C SER A 180 2.61 14.53 15.20
N GLN A 181 3.36 15.60 14.98
CA GLN A 181 2.84 16.83 14.39
C GLN A 181 2.53 16.66 12.90
N ALA A 182 3.45 16.06 12.15
CA ALA A 182 3.28 15.84 10.71
C ALA A 182 2.10 14.92 10.41
N LEU A 183 2.01 13.76 11.05
CA LEU A 183 0.91 12.81 10.83
C LEU A 183 -0.47 13.41 11.17
N ARG A 184 -0.53 14.27 12.19
CA ARG A 184 -1.77 14.99 12.55
C ARG A 184 -2.23 15.94 11.43
N LYS A 185 -1.29 16.59 10.73
CA LYS A 185 -1.59 17.46 9.57
C LYS A 185 -1.92 16.66 8.32
N LEU A 186 -1.11 15.62 8.04
CA LEU A 186 -1.18 14.82 6.83
C LEU A 186 -2.48 14.01 6.71
N THR A 187 -2.91 13.36 7.79
CA THR A 187 -4.00 12.34 7.73
C THR A 187 -5.28 12.86 7.09
N GLY A 188 -5.67 14.10 7.37
CA GLY A 188 -6.86 14.71 6.76
C GLY A 188 -6.69 14.94 5.25
N SER A 189 -5.54 15.45 4.83
CA SER A 189 -5.22 15.66 3.42
C SER A 189 -5.13 14.33 2.66
N ILE A 190 -4.41 13.34 3.21
CA ILE A 190 -4.25 11.99 2.65
C ILE A 190 -5.61 11.38 2.30
N ASN A 191 -6.57 11.44 3.23
CA ASN A 191 -7.90 10.89 2.99
C ASN A 191 -8.66 11.66 1.90
N ARG A 192 -8.60 13.00 1.93
CA ARG A 192 -9.31 13.86 0.98
C ARG A 192 -8.80 13.72 -0.45
N THR A 193 -7.48 13.55 -0.63
CA THR A 193 -6.86 13.41 -1.96
C THR A 193 -6.72 11.95 -2.39
N ASN A 194 -7.14 11.01 -1.55
CA ASN A 194 -7.04 9.58 -1.80
C ASN A 194 -5.60 9.14 -2.19
N THR A 195 -4.61 9.79 -1.59
CA THR A 195 -3.18 9.50 -1.77
C THR A 195 -2.77 8.38 -0.82
N LEU A 196 -2.07 7.36 -1.31
CA LEU A 196 -1.43 6.34 -0.47
C LEU A 196 -0.10 6.88 0.04
N VAL A 197 0.12 6.89 1.36
CA VAL A 197 1.42 7.29 1.94
C VAL A 197 2.07 6.11 2.66
N ILE A 198 3.22 5.68 2.16
CA ILE A 198 4.02 4.60 2.76
C ILE A 198 5.21 5.19 3.49
N PHE A 199 5.38 4.81 4.76
CA PHE A 199 6.58 5.05 5.53
C PHE A 199 7.37 3.75 5.66
N ILE A 200 8.61 3.76 5.17
CA ILE A 200 9.57 2.71 5.46
C ILE A 200 10.19 3.02 6.82
N ASN A 201 10.37 1.99 7.65
CA ASN A 201 10.94 2.15 8.99
C ASN A 201 11.89 1.01 9.33
N GLN A 202 12.78 1.29 10.27
CA GLN A 202 13.76 0.33 10.76
C GLN A 202 13.35 -0.22 12.13
N ILE A 203 13.84 -1.41 12.45
CA ILE A 203 13.72 -1.97 13.80
C ILE A 203 14.85 -1.40 14.68
N ARG A 204 14.50 -1.10 15.92
CA ARG A 204 15.41 -0.77 17.03
C ARG A 204 15.03 -1.63 18.25
N MET A 205 15.96 -1.80 19.17
CA MET A 205 15.70 -2.51 20.43
C MET A 205 15.47 -1.51 21.56
N LYS A 206 14.40 -1.70 22.33
CA LYS A 206 14.17 -0.96 23.56
C LYS A 206 14.97 -1.60 24.69
N ILE A 207 15.90 -0.84 25.26
CA ILE A 207 16.71 -1.28 26.41
C ILE A 207 15.79 -1.46 27.63
N GLY A 208 16.04 -2.52 28.42
CA GLY A 208 15.37 -2.75 29.71
C GLY A 208 14.02 -3.47 29.64
N VAL A 209 13.65 -4.07 28.50
CA VAL A 209 12.45 -4.92 28.39
C VAL A 209 12.77 -6.33 28.90
N MET A 210 12.18 -6.73 30.03
CA MET A 210 12.36 -8.07 30.62
C MET A 210 11.29 -9.08 30.17
N PHE A 211 10.17 -8.63 29.59
CA PHE A 211 9.06 -9.48 29.15
C PHE A 211 8.48 -8.98 27.82
N GLY A 212 8.19 -9.89 26.89
CA GLY A 212 7.71 -9.57 25.54
C GLY A 212 8.84 -9.27 24.54
N SER A 213 8.47 -8.79 23.35
CA SER A 213 9.45 -8.42 22.32
C SER A 213 10.11 -7.08 22.65
N PRO A 214 11.46 -6.97 22.61
CA PRO A 214 12.17 -5.70 22.78
C PRO A 214 12.14 -4.84 21.51
N GLU A 215 11.64 -5.35 20.38
CA GLU A 215 11.64 -4.63 19.11
C GLU A 215 10.64 -3.45 19.11
N THR A 216 11.11 -2.31 18.60
CA THR A 216 10.29 -1.13 18.32
C THR A 216 10.70 -0.50 17.00
N THR A 217 9.86 0.39 16.48
CA THR A 217 10.16 1.20 15.30
C THR A 217 10.54 2.63 15.71
N THR A 218 11.26 3.33 14.84
CA THR A 218 11.72 4.72 15.03
C THR A 218 10.58 5.73 14.82
N GLY A 219 10.74 6.98 15.27
CA GLY A 219 9.72 8.03 15.12
C GLY A 219 8.60 8.02 16.18
N GLY A 220 8.79 7.29 17.28
CA GLY A 220 7.83 7.21 18.38
C GLY A 220 6.60 6.35 18.06
N ASN A 221 5.49 6.59 18.77
CA ASN A 221 4.28 5.77 18.62
C ASN A 221 3.25 6.32 17.63
N ALA A 222 3.39 7.57 17.16
CA ALA A 222 2.38 8.22 16.33
C ALA A 222 2.08 7.41 15.06
N LEU A 223 3.11 7.00 14.32
CA LEU A 223 2.95 6.21 13.09
C LEU A 223 2.19 4.91 13.35
N LYS A 224 2.46 4.24 14.48
CA LYS A 224 1.74 3.01 14.88
C LYS A 224 0.24 3.22 15.01
N PHE A 225 -0.23 4.41 15.41
CA PHE A 225 -1.66 4.72 15.56
C PHE A 225 -2.29 5.18 14.24
N TYR A 226 -1.61 6.07 13.51
CA TYR A 226 -2.10 6.65 12.26
C TYR A 226 -2.09 5.65 11.10
N ALA A 227 -1.12 4.75 11.04
CA ALA A 227 -1.06 3.70 10.02
C ALA A 227 -2.35 2.85 10.04
N SER A 228 -2.98 2.69 8.87
CA SER A 228 -4.11 1.79 8.68
C SER A 228 -3.63 0.36 8.47
N VAL A 229 -2.47 0.19 7.82
CA VAL A 229 -1.80 -1.09 7.64
C VAL A 229 -0.37 -0.97 8.17
N ARG A 230 0.10 -1.99 8.89
CA ARG A 230 1.50 -2.12 9.29
C ARG A 230 2.01 -3.49 8.88
N LEU A 231 3.14 -3.52 8.20
CA LEU A 231 3.77 -4.72 7.66
C LEU A 231 5.13 -4.94 8.34
N ASP A 232 5.33 -6.13 8.90
CA ASP A 232 6.62 -6.61 9.41
C ASP A 232 7.22 -7.56 8.35
N ILE A 233 8.24 -7.08 7.63
CA ILE A 233 8.90 -7.82 6.57
C ILE A 233 10.27 -8.34 7.02
N ARG A 234 10.51 -9.64 6.84
CA ARG A 234 11.72 -10.34 7.26
C ARG A 234 12.24 -11.28 6.19
N ARG A 235 13.56 -11.34 6.05
CA ARG A 235 14.24 -12.44 5.36
C ARG A 235 14.20 -13.68 6.25
N THR A 236 13.70 -14.80 5.74
CA THR A 236 13.67 -16.10 6.43
C THR A 236 14.75 -17.05 5.97
N GLY A 237 15.22 -16.90 4.72
CA GLY A 237 16.18 -17.80 4.09
C GLY A 237 16.84 -17.20 2.86
N SER A 238 17.70 -17.97 2.23
CA SER A 238 18.40 -17.62 0.98
C SER A 238 18.01 -18.60 -0.12
N ILE A 239 17.74 -18.07 -1.30
CA ILE A 239 17.45 -18.86 -2.51
C ILE A 239 18.77 -19.06 -3.25
N LYS A 240 19.10 -20.30 -3.60
CA LYS A 240 20.35 -20.65 -4.26
C LYS A 240 20.15 -21.33 -5.60
N SER A 241 21.01 -21.00 -6.56
CA SER A 241 21.18 -21.75 -7.81
C SER A 241 22.61 -22.29 -7.85
N GLY A 242 22.78 -23.58 -7.58
CA GLY A 242 24.10 -24.15 -7.29
C GLY A 242 24.69 -23.53 -6.03
N ASP A 243 25.89 -22.94 -6.15
CA ASP A 243 26.59 -22.28 -5.04
C ASP A 243 26.25 -20.79 -4.88
N GLU A 244 25.57 -20.19 -5.86
CA GLU A 244 25.27 -18.75 -5.89
C GLU A 244 23.94 -18.44 -5.19
N VAL A 245 23.92 -17.39 -4.35
CA VAL A 245 22.69 -16.88 -3.73
C VAL A 245 22.02 -15.89 -4.67
N ILE A 246 20.87 -16.29 -5.23
CA ILE A 246 20.16 -15.54 -6.27
C ILE A 246 18.95 -14.75 -5.73
N GLY A 247 18.64 -14.90 -4.44
CA GLY A 247 17.53 -14.20 -3.81
C GLY A 247 17.33 -14.53 -2.34
N ASN A 248 16.25 -14.01 -1.79
CA ASN A 248 15.86 -14.14 -0.40
C ASN A 248 14.45 -14.73 -0.30
N GLU A 249 14.30 -15.75 0.54
CA GLU A 249 12.97 -16.14 1.04
C GLU A 249 12.51 -15.06 2.02
N THR A 250 11.31 -14.55 1.80
CA THR A 250 10.79 -13.39 2.52
C THR A 250 9.43 -13.72 3.13
N LYS A 251 9.24 -13.25 4.35
CA LYS A 251 7.98 -13.33 5.08
C LYS A 251 7.50 -11.93 5.41
N VAL A 252 6.24 -11.65 5.12
CA VAL A 252 5.57 -10.40 5.52
C VAL A 252 4.39 -10.71 6.42
N LYS A 253 4.36 -10.13 7.61
CA LYS A 253 3.23 -10.23 8.54
C LYS A 253 2.45 -8.93 8.58
N VAL A 254 1.13 -9.02 8.43
CA VAL A 254 0.22 -7.88 8.57
C VAL A 254 -0.06 -7.64 10.06
N VAL A 255 0.84 -6.94 10.77
CA VAL A 255 0.74 -6.75 12.22
C VAL A 255 -0.36 -5.76 12.63
N LYS A 256 -0.86 -4.96 11.68
CA LYS A 256 -2.04 -4.11 11.86
C LYS A 256 -2.78 -4.01 10.54
N ASN A 257 -4.10 -4.10 10.60
CA ASN A 257 -4.99 -3.88 9.47
C ASN A 257 -6.30 -3.26 9.98
N LYS A 258 -6.67 -2.08 9.47
CA LYS A 258 -7.94 -1.41 9.77
C LYS A 258 -9.01 -1.63 8.70
N ILE A 259 -8.68 -2.34 7.61
CA ILE A 259 -9.59 -2.56 6.47
C ILE A 259 -10.08 -4.00 6.43
N ALA A 260 -9.22 -4.96 6.80
CA ALA A 260 -9.54 -6.38 6.88
C ALA A 260 -8.95 -7.01 8.16
N PRO A 261 -9.22 -8.30 8.44
CA PRO A 261 -8.61 -9.00 9.57
C PRO A 261 -7.07 -8.93 9.56
N PRO A 262 -6.42 -8.55 10.67
CA PRO A 262 -4.96 -8.52 10.78
C PRO A 262 -4.35 -9.91 11.03
N PHE A 263 -3.03 -9.94 11.14
CA PHE A 263 -2.18 -11.08 11.54
C PHE A 263 -2.01 -12.22 10.54
N LYS A 264 -2.61 -12.10 9.35
CA LYS A 264 -2.24 -12.93 8.21
C LYS A 264 -0.79 -12.70 7.82
N GLU A 265 -0.20 -13.72 7.24
CA GLU A 265 1.20 -13.75 6.81
C GLU A 265 1.25 -14.14 5.34
N ALA A 266 2.22 -13.58 4.62
CA ALA A 266 2.54 -13.92 3.24
C ALA A 266 3.99 -14.38 3.17
N HIS A 267 4.23 -15.41 2.37
CA HIS A 267 5.54 -15.98 2.11
C HIS A 267 5.81 -15.91 0.62
N PHE A 268 6.93 -15.31 0.23
CA PHE A 268 7.29 -15.16 -1.16
C PHE A 268 8.79 -14.99 -1.33
N ASP A 269 9.23 -15.18 -2.56
CA ASP A 269 10.63 -15.13 -2.96
C ASP A 269 10.94 -13.75 -3.55
N ILE A 270 11.99 -13.09 -3.06
CA ILE A 270 12.55 -11.88 -3.67
C ILE A 270 13.83 -12.27 -4.41
N LEU A 271 13.79 -12.25 -5.74
CA LEU A 271 14.94 -12.53 -6.60
C LEU A 271 15.73 -11.24 -6.87
N TYR A 272 17.06 -11.33 -6.79
CA TYR A 272 17.91 -10.19 -7.06
C TYR A 272 17.80 -9.75 -8.52
N GLY A 273 17.61 -8.45 -8.73
CA GLY A 273 17.39 -7.87 -10.06
C GLY A 273 16.00 -8.08 -10.69
N ALA A 274 15.10 -8.86 -10.07
CA ALA A 274 13.74 -9.10 -10.58
C ALA A 274 12.62 -8.74 -9.57
N GLY A 275 12.93 -8.70 -8.27
CA GLY A 275 11.96 -8.40 -7.22
C GLY A 275 11.17 -9.62 -6.77
N THR A 276 9.97 -9.39 -6.24
CA THR A 276 9.06 -10.47 -5.84
C THR A 276 8.67 -11.34 -7.02
N SER A 277 8.82 -12.64 -6.86
CA SER A 277 8.47 -13.67 -7.84
C SER A 277 6.97 -13.97 -7.83
N ARG A 278 6.17 -13.08 -8.43
CA ARG A 278 4.70 -13.18 -8.50
C ARG A 278 4.24 -14.50 -9.12
N GLU A 279 4.86 -14.96 -10.20
CA GLU A 279 4.48 -16.23 -10.84
C GLU A 279 4.78 -17.45 -9.95
N GLY A 280 5.79 -17.34 -9.08
CA GLY A 280 6.05 -18.34 -8.05
C GLY A 280 4.91 -18.41 -7.02
N GLU A 281 4.38 -17.26 -6.60
CA GLU A 281 3.24 -17.20 -5.69
C GLU A 281 1.95 -17.72 -6.35
N ILE A 282 1.73 -17.43 -7.63
CA ILE A 282 0.59 -17.98 -8.41
C ILE A 282 0.60 -19.50 -8.37
N LEU A 283 1.77 -20.13 -8.53
CA LEU A 283 1.93 -21.58 -8.45
C LEU A 283 1.69 -22.13 -7.05
N ASP A 284 2.31 -21.54 -6.03
CA ASP A 284 2.20 -22.02 -4.65
C ASP A 284 0.76 -21.92 -4.14
N LEU A 285 0.14 -20.75 -4.31
CA LEU A 285 -1.26 -20.52 -3.93
C LEU A 285 -2.23 -21.29 -4.84
N GLY A 286 -1.90 -21.46 -6.12
CA GLY A 286 -2.67 -22.29 -7.05
C GLY A 286 -2.74 -23.75 -6.62
N VAL A 287 -1.65 -24.31 -6.11
CA VAL A 287 -1.62 -25.67 -5.56
C VAL A 287 -2.42 -25.75 -4.26
N GLU A 288 -2.24 -24.78 -3.35
CA GLU A 288 -2.99 -24.72 -2.09
C GLU A 288 -4.51 -24.64 -2.32
N ALA A 289 -4.93 -23.82 -3.29
CA ALA A 289 -6.32 -23.66 -3.70
C ALA A 289 -6.85 -24.80 -4.60
N LYS A 290 -6.02 -25.80 -4.93
CA LYS A 290 -6.36 -26.92 -5.84
C LYS A 290 -6.77 -26.48 -7.25
N ILE A 291 -6.26 -25.34 -7.71
CA ILE A 291 -6.43 -24.80 -9.06
C ILE A 291 -5.33 -25.34 -9.98
N VAL A 292 -4.11 -25.43 -9.45
CA VAL A 292 -2.95 -26.04 -10.12
C VAL A 292 -2.70 -27.41 -9.51
N GLU A 293 -2.57 -28.42 -10.34
CA GLU A 293 -2.28 -29.78 -9.90
C GLU A 293 -0.77 -29.98 -9.75
N LYS A 294 -0.35 -30.64 -8.66
CA LYS A 294 1.04 -31.00 -8.42
C LYS A 294 1.19 -32.51 -8.26
N SER A 295 1.86 -33.16 -9.22
CA SER A 295 2.15 -34.60 -9.22
C SER A 295 3.67 -34.82 -9.09
N GLY A 296 4.12 -35.08 -7.85
CA GLY A 296 5.55 -35.13 -7.54
C GLY A 296 6.19 -33.75 -7.74
N SER A 297 7.11 -33.63 -8.70
CA SER A 297 7.74 -32.36 -9.08
C SER A 297 7.07 -31.65 -10.26
N TRP A 298 6.05 -32.25 -10.88
CA TRP A 298 5.35 -31.66 -12.04
C TRP A 298 4.17 -30.79 -11.61
N TYR A 299 4.06 -29.61 -12.24
CA TYR A 299 2.90 -28.71 -12.17
C TYR A 299 2.07 -28.83 -13.46
N SER A 300 0.76 -28.92 -13.30
CA SER A 300 -0.21 -29.01 -14.40
C SER A 300 -1.41 -28.10 -14.15
N TYR A 301 -2.00 -27.56 -15.21
CA TYR A 301 -3.20 -26.75 -15.14
C TYR A 301 -4.16 -27.15 -16.27
N ASN A 302 -5.42 -27.49 -15.95
CA ASN A 302 -6.43 -27.98 -16.89
C ASN A 302 -5.91 -29.12 -17.82
N GLY A 303 -5.06 -30.01 -17.31
CA GLY A 303 -4.46 -31.11 -18.07
C GLY A 303 -3.22 -30.74 -18.90
N GLU A 304 -2.90 -29.45 -19.07
CA GLU A 304 -1.65 -29.00 -19.68
C GLU A 304 -0.51 -29.04 -18.65
N ARG A 305 0.67 -29.52 -19.08
CA ARG A 305 1.87 -29.53 -18.22
C ARG A 305 2.52 -28.15 -18.23
N VAL A 306 2.50 -27.48 -17.07
CA VAL A 306 3.10 -26.16 -16.87
C VAL A 306 4.62 -26.27 -16.74
N GLY A 307 5.13 -27.27 -16.01
CA GLY A 307 6.57 -27.48 -15.90
C GLY A 307 6.99 -28.46 -14.82
N GLN A 308 8.24 -28.93 -14.90
CA GLN A 308 8.85 -29.77 -13.87
C GLN A 308 9.73 -28.92 -12.95
N GLY A 309 9.39 -28.87 -11.66
CA GLY A 309 10.03 -28.01 -10.68
C GLY A 309 9.47 -26.58 -10.70
N LYS A 310 9.62 -25.86 -9.58
CA LYS A 310 9.03 -24.52 -9.39
C LYS A 310 9.62 -23.51 -10.37
N ASP A 311 10.93 -23.52 -10.60
CA ASP A 311 11.60 -22.55 -11.48
C ASP A 311 11.15 -22.67 -12.95
N ASN A 312 11.06 -23.90 -13.49
CA ASN A 312 10.61 -24.09 -14.87
C ASN A 312 9.14 -23.70 -15.04
N ALA A 313 8.28 -24.04 -14.07
CA ALA A 313 6.89 -23.63 -14.08
C ALA A 313 6.75 -22.10 -13.98
N ARG A 314 7.61 -21.43 -13.20
CA ARG A 314 7.65 -19.96 -13.11
C ARG A 314 7.99 -19.34 -14.47
N ILE A 315 9.06 -19.79 -15.11
CA ILE A 315 9.48 -19.31 -16.45
C ILE A 315 8.35 -19.51 -17.46
N PHE A 316 7.70 -20.69 -17.44
CA PHE A 316 6.57 -20.99 -18.31
C PHE A 316 5.40 -20.00 -18.17
N LEU A 317 5.08 -19.57 -16.95
CA LEU A 317 4.06 -18.56 -16.70
C LEU A 317 4.51 -17.15 -17.10
N GLN A 318 5.80 -16.82 -16.90
CA GLN A 318 6.36 -15.54 -17.34
C GLN A 318 6.29 -15.36 -18.86
N GLU A 319 6.51 -16.43 -19.62
CA GLU A 319 6.37 -16.45 -21.08
C GLU A 319 4.90 -16.44 -21.55
N ARG A 320 3.93 -16.68 -20.65
CA ARG A 320 2.48 -16.72 -20.96
C ARG A 320 1.67 -15.84 -19.99
N PRO A 321 1.74 -14.50 -20.12
CA PRO A 321 1.06 -13.58 -19.21
C PRO A 321 -0.46 -13.77 -19.12
N GLN A 322 -1.11 -14.16 -20.22
CA GLN A 322 -2.55 -14.44 -20.25
C GLN A 322 -2.92 -15.63 -19.34
N LEU A 323 -2.12 -16.69 -19.40
CA LEU A 323 -2.33 -17.88 -18.56
C LEU A 323 -2.06 -17.56 -17.09
N ALA A 324 -0.97 -16.82 -16.81
CA ALA A 324 -0.66 -16.37 -15.45
C ALA A 324 -1.82 -15.52 -14.87
N TRP A 325 -2.36 -14.58 -15.65
CA TRP A 325 -3.50 -13.76 -15.27
C TRP A 325 -4.76 -14.59 -15.00
N GLU A 326 -5.05 -15.58 -15.85
CA GLU A 326 -6.20 -16.47 -15.67
C GLU A 326 -6.10 -17.26 -14.35
N ILE A 327 -4.95 -17.91 -14.12
CA ILE A 327 -4.72 -18.70 -12.91
C ILE A 327 -4.78 -17.79 -11.67
N GLU A 328 -4.14 -16.61 -11.72
CA GLU A 328 -4.16 -15.65 -10.62
C GLU A 328 -5.59 -15.22 -10.29
N ASN A 329 -6.44 -14.94 -11.28
CA ASN A 329 -7.82 -14.55 -11.04
C ASN A 329 -8.66 -15.67 -10.42
N ARG A 330 -8.45 -16.92 -10.84
CA ARG A 330 -9.09 -18.07 -10.17
C ARG A 330 -8.63 -18.21 -8.73
N VAL A 331 -7.33 -17.98 -8.46
CA VAL A 331 -6.78 -17.99 -7.10
C VAL A 331 -7.40 -16.88 -6.25
N ARG A 332 -7.47 -15.65 -6.77
CA ARG A 332 -8.08 -14.51 -6.10
C ARG A 332 -9.56 -14.78 -5.79
N GLU A 333 -10.32 -15.31 -6.75
CA GLU A 333 -11.72 -15.68 -6.57
C GLU A 333 -11.90 -16.76 -5.48
N SER A 334 -11.10 -17.83 -5.53
CA SER A 334 -11.14 -18.90 -4.52
C SER A 334 -10.81 -18.40 -3.10
N LEU A 335 -10.02 -17.33 -2.98
CA LEU A 335 -9.60 -16.76 -1.71
C LEU A 335 -10.45 -15.55 -1.28
N GLY A 336 -11.51 -15.22 -2.04
CA GLY A 336 -12.43 -14.12 -1.75
C GLY A 336 -11.80 -12.74 -1.91
N VAL A 337 -10.82 -12.62 -2.81
CA VAL A 337 -10.08 -11.38 -3.10
C VAL A 337 -10.50 -10.85 -4.46
N ARG A 338 -10.52 -9.52 -4.61
CA ARG A 338 -10.87 -8.85 -5.87
C ARG A 338 -9.99 -9.34 -7.03
N ALA A 339 -10.64 -9.71 -8.13
CA ALA A 339 -9.99 -10.08 -9.39
C ALA A 339 -9.26 -8.89 -10.04
N LEU A 340 -8.20 -9.19 -10.77
CA LEU A 340 -7.46 -8.23 -11.56
C LEU A 340 -8.28 -7.73 -12.76
N PRO A 341 -8.05 -6.48 -13.20
CA PRO A 341 -8.62 -5.99 -14.45
C PRO A 341 -8.10 -6.81 -15.65
N PRO A 342 -8.85 -6.87 -16.77
CA PRO A 342 -8.41 -7.51 -18.00
C PRO A 342 -7.08 -6.96 -18.51
N LEU A 343 -6.25 -7.82 -19.11
CA LEU A 343 -5.01 -7.40 -19.78
C LEU A 343 -5.32 -6.45 -20.94
N ALA A 344 -4.39 -5.54 -21.25
CA ALA A 344 -4.59 -4.50 -22.26
C ALA A 344 -4.92 -5.05 -23.68
N ALA A 345 -4.53 -6.30 -23.97
CA ALA A 345 -4.85 -7.00 -25.22
C ALA A 345 -6.32 -7.44 -25.35
N ASP A 346 -7.09 -7.44 -24.24
CA ASP A 346 -8.49 -7.87 -24.17
C ASP A 346 -9.48 -6.70 -23.98
N LYS A 347 -9.04 -5.44 -24.12
CA LYS A 347 -9.99 -4.32 -24.12
C LYS A 347 -10.88 -4.44 -25.36
N PRO A 348 -12.21 -4.65 -25.24
CA PRO A 348 -13.09 -4.49 -26.39
C PRO A 348 -12.91 -3.05 -26.88
N GLU A 349 -12.67 -2.88 -28.19
CA GLU A 349 -12.64 -1.57 -28.81
C GLU A 349 -13.94 -0.84 -28.43
N THR A 350 -13.81 0.17 -27.55
CA THR A 350 -14.90 1.07 -27.28
C THR A 350 -15.13 1.85 -28.57
N VAL A 351 -16.10 1.40 -29.35
CA VAL A 351 -16.62 2.14 -30.50
C VAL A 351 -17.12 3.48 -29.96
N VAL A 352 -16.27 4.49 -30.02
CA VAL A 352 -16.64 5.88 -29.77
C VAL A 352 -17.62 6.23 -30.89
N LYS A 353 -18.92 6.06 -30.62
CA LYS A 353 -19.97 6.67 -31.43
C LYS A 353 -19.82 8.18 -31.28
N LEU A 354 -19.03 8.78 -32.16
CA LEU A 354 -19.01 10.22 -32.36
C LEU A 354 -20.45 10.63 -32.64
N LYS A 355 -21.03 11.43 -31.72
CA LYS A 355 -22.30 12.09 -31.98
C LYS A 355 -22.09 12.98 -33.21
N PRO A 356 -22.97 12.93 -34.23
CA PRO A 356 -22.86 13.84 -35.35
C PRO A 356 -23.01 15.27 -34.83
N VAL A 357 -22.03 16.10 -35.14
CA VAL A 357 -22.08 17.54 -34.90
C VAL A 357 -23.25 18.07 -35.72
N LYS A 358 -24.27 18.62 -35.04
CA LYS A 358 -25.32 19.38 -35.72
C LYS A 358 -24.64 20.59 -36.35
N GLY A 359 -24.58 20.62 -37.67
CA GLY A 359 -24.24 21.83 -38.41
C GLY A 359 -25.28 22.89 -38.11
N GLU A 360 -24.82 24.05 -37.65
CA GLU A 360 -25.55 25.30 -37.79
C GLU A 360 -25.62 25.61 -39.30
N ALA A 361 -26.80 25.40 -39.87
CA ALA A 361 -27.24 26.08 -41.06
C ALA A 361 -28.43 26.95 -40.65
N ASP A 362 -28.35 28.22 -41.04
CA ASP A 362 -29.35 29.30 -41.05
C ASP A 362 -29.06 30.44 -40.06
N ALA A 363 -28.62 31.60 -40.57
CA ALA A 363 -29.54 32.54 -41.20
C ALA A 363 -28.84 33.86 -41.61
N ALA A 364 -29.23 34.32 -42.81
CA ALA A 364 -29.37 35.71 -43.28
C ALA A 364 -28.16 36.65 -43.30
#